data_AF-A0A3C0G9K0-F1
#
_entry.id   AF-A0A3C0G9K0-F1
#
_cell.length_a   1.000
_cell.length_b   1.000
_cell.length_c   1.000
_cell.angle_alpha   90.00
_cell.angle_beta   90.00
_cell.angle_gamma   90.00
#
_symmetry.space_group_name_H-M   'P 1'
#
loop_
_entity.id
_entity.type
_entity.pdbx_description
1 polymer ?
#
loop_
_entity_poly.entity_id
_entity_poly.type
_entity_poly.pdbx_seq_one_letter_code
_entity_poly.pdbx_strand_id
1 'polypeptide(L)'
;GSYGNAVALPDLGDLSVLVKEEGYVGEFFDAHDTSSLANAIEKIITDDSYRIQLAKQNYKAACSLPMSDITQMYIDYFKAIQKSKETGFNIDISTMEKKLVH
;
A
#
# COMPACT_ATOMS: atom_id res chain seq x y z
N GLY A 1 -7.33 0.27 -3.16
CA GLY A 1 -6.06 0.44 -3.88
C GLY A 1 -6.15 0.03 -5.33
N SER A 2 -6.35 -1.26 -5.62
CA SER A 2 -6.11 -1.92 -6.92
C SER A 2 -6.76 -1.33 -8.17
N TYR A 3 -7.83 -0.54 -8.04
CA TYR A 3 -8.51 0.08 -9.18
C TYR A 3 -8.01 1.50 -9.50
N GLY A 4 -7.11 2.06 -8.68
CA GLY A 4 -6.63 3.42 -8.89
C GLY A 4 -7.76 4.44 -8.83
N ASN A 5 -8.70 4.29 -7.92
CA ASN A 5 -9.81 5.23 -7.79
C ASN A 5 -9.41 6.43 -6.94
N ALA A 6 -10.01 7.59 -7.23
CA ALA A 6 -10.04 8.69 -6.27
C ALA A 6 -11.01 8.33 -5.15
N VAL A 7 -10.58 8.50 -3.89
CA VAL A 7 -11.34 8.05 -2.71
C VAL A 7 -11.40 9.17 -1.68
N ALA A 8 -12.59 9.37 -1.10
CA ALA A 8 -12.75 10.15 0.11
C ALA A 8 -12.55 9.22 1.32
N LEU A 9 -11.64 9.57 2.22
CA LEU A 9 -11.22 8.72 3.34
C LEU A 9 -11.43 9.44 4.68
N PRO A 10 -12.02 8.78 5.69
CA PRO A 10 -12.09 9.37 7.02
C PRO A 10 -10.69 9.45 7.61
N ASP A 11 -10.37 10.57 8.26
CA ASP A 11 -9.11 10.71 8.99
C ASP A 11 -9.21 10.00 10.35
N LEU A 12 -8.83 8.73 10.35
CA LEU A 12 -8.91 7.83 11.51
C LEU A 12 -7.54 7.61 12.18
N GLY A 13 -6.68 8.64 12.17
CA GLY A 13 -5.37 8.58 12.80
C GLY A 13 -4.47 7.54 12.14
N ASP A 14 -4.28 6.38 12.77
CA ASP A 14 -3.35 5.33 12.33
C ASP A 14 -3.64 4.86 10.89
N LEU A 15 -4.91 4.79 10.50
CA LEU A 15 -5.27 4.39 9.14
C LEU A 15 -4.78 5.41 8.10
N SER A 16 -4.89 6.72 8.40
CA SER A 16 -4.47 7.76 7.45
C SER A 16 -2.94 7.82 7.31
N VAL A 17 -2.21 7.45 8.37
CA VAL A 17 -0.75 7.30 8.36
C VAL A 17 -0.35 6.11 7.49
N LEU A 18 -0.89 4.91 7.75
CA LEU A 18 -0.56 3.69 7.00
C LEU A 18 -0.81 3.83 5.50
N VAL A 19 -1.96 4.40 5.12
CA VAL A 19 -2.32 4.65 3.71
C VAL A 19 -1.28 5.54 3.02
N LYS A 20 -0.78 6.58 3.71
CA LYS A 20 0.23 7.49 3.15
C LYS A 20 1.61 6.84 3.06
N GLU A 21 1.99 6.02 4.05
CA GLU A 21 3.25 5.26 4.04
C GLU A 21 3.30 4.25 2.90
N GLU A 22 2.17 3.62 2.57
CA GLU A 22 2.03 2.74 1.39
C GLU A 22 1.97 3.51 0.06
N GLY A 23 1.97 4.85 0.09
CA GLY A 23 1.96 5.72 -1.07
C GLY A 23 0.58 6.00 -1.67
N TYR A 24 -0.50 5.59 -0.99
CA TYR A 24 -1.86 5.94 -1.37
C TYR A 24 -2.22 7.35 -0.93
N VAL A 25 -3.13 7.96 -1.68
CA VAL A 25 -3.65 9.30 -1.45
C VAL A 25 -5.17 9.31 -1.58
N GLY A 26 -5.80 10.20 -0.83
CA GLY A 26 -7.25 10.41 -0.88
C GLY A 26 -7.60 11.79 -0.36
N GLU A 27 -8.84 12.20 -0.59
CA GLU A 27 -9.36 13.39 0.06
C GLU A 27 -9.80 13.01 1.47
N PHE A 28 -9.12 13.55 2.48
CA PHE A 28 -9.42 13.23 3.87
C PHE A 28 -10.57 14.09 4.39
N PHE A 29 -11.45 13.49 5.20
CA PHE A 29 -12.54 14.17 5.88
C PHE A 29 -12.59 13.76 7.35
N ASP A 30 -13.22 14.58 8.20
CA ASP A 30 -13.43 14.25 9.60
C ASP A 30 -14.57 13.21 9.72
N ALA A 31 -14.26 12.06 10.32
CA ALA A 31 -15.19 10.95 10.48
C ALA A 31 -16.47 11.30 11.26
N HIS A 32 -16.43 12.38 12.04
CA HIS A 32 -17.55 12.84 12.87
C HIS A 32 -18.26 14.08 12.29
N ASP A 33 -17.86 14.58 11.13
CA ASP A 33 -18.49 15.71 10.45
C ASP A 33 -18.98 15.35 9.05
N THR A 34 -20.29 15.25 8.90
CA THR A 34 -20.96 15.01 7.62
C THR A 34 -20.71 16.11 6.57
N SER A 35 -20.44 17.34 7.00
CA SER A 35 -20.16 18.46 6.11
C SER A 35 -18.78 18.31 5.49
N SER A 36 -17.79 17.89 6.29
CA SER A 36 -16.45 17.58 5.80
C SER A 36 -16.46 16.46 4.74
N LEU A 37 -17.30 15.43 4.93
CA LEU A 37 -17.50 14.38 3.93
C LEU A 37 -18.09 14.94 2.63
N ALA A 38 -19.13 15.79 2.72
CA ALA A 38 -19.73 16.41 1.55
C ALA A 38 -18.72 17.25 0.75
N ASN A 39 -17.91 18.06 1.45
CA ASN A 39 -16.85 18.87 0.84
C ASN A 39 -15.78 17.98 0.15
N ALA A 40 -15.39 16.88 0.80
CA ALA A 40 -14.41 15.95 0.23
C ALA A 40 -14.93 15.29 -1.06
N ILE A 41 -16.20 14.88 -1.07
CA ILE A 41 -16.85 14.33 -2.27
C ILE A 41 -16.97 15.40 -3.36
N GLU A 42 -17.43 16.61 -3.03
CA GLU A 42 -17.56 17.72 -3.98
C GLU A 42 -16.24 18.01 -4.67
N LYS A 43 -15.14 18.10 -3.91
CA LYS A 43 -13.81 18.38 -4.45
C LYS A 43 -13.34 17.31 -5.44
N ILE A 44 -13.62 16.03 -5.18
CA ILE A 44 -13.30 14.94 -6.11
C ILE A 44 -14.16 15.01 -7.39
N ILE A 45 -15.43 15.36 -7.27
CA ILE A 45 -16.36 15.37 -8.42
C ILE A 45 -16.16 16.60 -9.31
N THR A 46 -15.91 17.76 -8.71
CA THR A 46 -15.82 19.04 -9.41
C THR A 46 -14.47 19.31 -10.06
N ASP A 47 -13.39 18.72 -9.53
CA ASP A 47 -12.04 18.85 -10.08
C ASP A 47 -11.58 17.55 -10.75
N ASP A 48 -11.75 17.50 -12.08
CA ASP A 48 -11.34 16.38 -12.91
C ASP A 48 -9.83 16.12 -12.88
N SER A 49 -9.02 17.18 -12.85
CA SER A 49 -7.57 17.06 -12.85
C SER A 49 -7.08 16.45 -11.55
N TYR A 50 -7.62 16.93 -10.43
CA TYR A 50 -7.36 16.40 -9.11
C TYR A 50 -7.81 14.94 -8.99
N ARG A 51 -9.01 14.61 -9.47
CA ARG A 51 -9.52 13.22 -9.47
C ARG A 51 -8.60 12.27 -10.23
N ILE A 52 -8.13 12.67 -11.42
CA ILE A 52 -7.21 11.87 -12.23
C ILE A 52 -5.85 11.73 -11.55
N GLN A 53 -5.35 12.78 -10.88
CA GLN A 53 -4.11 12.72 -10.13
C GLN A 53 -4.18 11.69 -8.99
N LEU A 54 -5.23 11.76 -8.16
CA LEU A 54 -5.46 10.78 -7.08
C LEU A 54 -5.52 9.36 -7.63
N ALA A 55 -6.27 9.18 -8.73
CA ALA A 55 -6.43 7.90 -9.38
C ALA A 55 -5.10 7.27 -9.83
N LYS A 56 -4.27 8.05 -10.54
CA LYS A 56 -2.95 7.62 -11.02
C LYS A 56 -2.00 7.28 -9.88
N GLN A 57 -1.98 8.08 -8.82
CA GLN A 57 -1.14 7.82 -7.65
C GLN A 57 -1.55 6.53 -6.96
N ASN A 58 -2.85 6.32 -6.74
CA ASN A 58 -3.37 5.10 -6.12
C ASN A 58 -3.14 3.85 -6.98
N TYR A 59 -3.22 3.98 -8.30
CA TYR A 59 -2.87 2.89 -9.20
C TYR A 59 -1.40 2.50 -9.09
N LYS A 60 -0.50 3.50 -9.05
CA LYS A 60 0.93 3.28 -8.89
C LYS A 60 1.27 2.61 -7.56
N ALA A 61 0.65 3.08 -6.47
CA ALA A 61 0.81 2.47 -5.14
C ALA A 61 0.32 1.02 -5.12
N ALA A 62 -0.82 0.72 -5.78
CA ALA A 62 -1.33 -0.65 -5.83
C ALA A 62 -0.48 -1.61 -6.67
N CYS A 63 0.26 -1.10 -7.67
CA CYS A 63 1.13 -1.90 -8.51
C CYS A 63 2.57 -2.00 -8.00
N SER A 64 2.91 -1.34 -6.88
CA SER A 64 4.29 -1.29 -6.38
C SER A 64 4.76 -2.62 -5.77
N LEU A 65 3.83 -3.42 -5.23
CA LEU A 65 4.13 -4.71 -4.63
C LEU A 65 3.05 -5.75 -5.00
N PRO A 66 3.06 -6.26 -6.25
CA PRO A 66 2.14 -7.31 -6.70
C PRO A 66 2.19 -8.55 -5.81
N MET A 67 1.03 -9.21 -5.61
CA MET A 67 0.96 -10.44 -4.81
C MET A 67 1.82 -11.57 -5.40
N SER A 68 2.06 -11.57 -6.72
CA SER A 68 3.01 -12.48 -7.36
C SER A 68 4.41 -12.34 -6.79
N ASP A 69 4.85 -11.10 -6.57
CA ASP A 69 6.21 -10.80 -6.14
C ASP A 69 6.38 -11.18 -4.67
N ILE A 70 5.39 -10.86 -3.84
CA ILE A 70 5.31 -11.31 -2.44
C ILE A 70 5.33 -12.83 -2.37
N THR A 71 4.50 -13.52 -3.16
CA THR A 71 4.42 -14.98 -3.15
C THR A 71 5.74 -15.60 -3.59
N GLN A 72 6.36 -15.05 -4.63
CA GLN A 72 7.67 -15.51 -5.10
C GLN A 72 8.73 -15.37 -4.00
N MET A 73 8.71 -14.28 -3.22
CA MET A 73 9.59 -14.11 -2.06
C MET A 73 9.41 -15.24 -1.05
N TYR A 74 8.17 -15.58 -0.68
CA TYR A 74 7.90 -16.68 0.25
C TYR A 74 8.39 -18.03 -0.29
N ILE A 75 8.15 -18.30 -1.57
CA ILE A 75 8.59 -19.54 -2.22
C ILE A 75 10.11 -19.66 -2.20
N ASP A 76 10.84 -18.60 -2.53
CA ASP A 76 12.29 -18.62 -2.55
C ASP A 76 12.87 -18.75 -1.14
N TYR A 77 12.21 -18.15 -0.15
CA TYR A 77 12.55 -18.32 1.25
C TYR A 77 12.35 -19.78 1.73
N PHE A 78 11.25 -20.44 1.36
CA PHE A 78 11.03 -21.85 1.68
C PHE A 78 12.08 -22.76 1.02
N LYS A 79 12.45 -22.51 -0.23
CA LYS A 79 13.54 -23.25 -0.91
C LYS A 79 14.88 -23.06 -0.19
N ALA A 80 15.17 -21.84 0.27
CA ALA A 80 16.39 -21.57 1.02
C ALA A 80 16.44 -22.38 2.33
N ILE A 81 15.34 -22.41 3.08
CA ILE A 81 15.22 -23.22 4.30
C ILE A 81 15.39 -24.72 4.02
N GLN A 82 14.77 -25.24 2.95
CA GLN A 82 14.92 -26.64 2.56
C GLN A 82 16.39 -26.98 2.28
N LYS A 83 17.06 -26.17 1.46
CA LYS A 83 18.48 -26.35 1.13
C LYS A 83 19.38 -26.28 2.37
N SER A 84 19.12 -25.34 3.28
CA SER A 84 19.82 -25.23 4.57
C SER A 84 19.77 -26.53 5.38
N LYS A 85 18.58 -27.13 5.48
CA LYS A 85 18.37 -28.40 6.19
C LYS A 85 19.09 -29.56 5.52
N GLU A 86 19.11 -29.60 4.19
CA GLU A 86 19.79 -30.65 3.41
C GLU A 86 21.32 -30.57 3.52
N THR A 87 21.90 -29.36 3.51
CA THR A 87 23.35 -29.17 3.49
C THR A 87 23.95 -28.91 4.88
N GLY A 88 23.13 -28.80 5.93
CA GLY A 88 23.56 -28.42 7.28
C GLY A 88 24.11 -26.98 7.39
N PHE A 89 23.87 -26.15 6.37
CA PHE A 89 24.35 -24.76 6.32
C PHE A 89 23.36 -23.85 7.03
N ASN A 90 23.81 -23.03 7.99
CA ASN A 90 22.93 -22.14 8.74
C ASN A 90 22.67 -20.84 7.96
N ILE A 91 21.41 -20.56 7.64
CA ILE A 91 21.02 -19.31 6.97
C ILE A 91 20.73 -18.25 8.02
N ASP A 92 21.47 -17.14 7.99
CA ASP A 92 21.14 -15.95 8.77
C ASP A 92 19.98 -15.19 8.08
N ILE A 93 18.78 -15.45 8.58
CA ILE A 93 17.52 -14.91 8.10
C ILE A 93 17.46 -13.37 8.24
N SER A 94 18.14 -12.80 9.23
CA SER A 94 18.03 -11.38 9.58
C SER A 94 18.63 -10.43 8.54
N THR A 95 19.59 -10.92 7.76
CA THR A 95 20.26 -10.14 6.70
C THR A 95 19.43 -10.08 5.42
N MET A 96 18.58 -11.07 5.17
CA MET A 96 17.70 -11.09 3.99
C MET A 96 16.50 -10.15 4.17
N GLU A 97 15.90 -10.09 5.36
CA GLU A 97 14.78 -9.18 5.68
C GLU A 97 15.15 -7.69 5.48
N LYS A 98 16.36 -7.27 5.86
CA LYS A 98 16.81 -5.87 5.71
C LYS A 98 17.01 -5.41 4.27
N LYS A 99 17.24 -6.32 3.31
CA LYS A 99 17.31 -5.99 1.88
C LYS A 99 15.94 -5.96 1.20
N LEU A 100 14.88 -6.33 1.90
CA LEU A 100 13.52 -6.50 1.35
C LEU A 100 12.59 -5.33 1.72
N VAL A 101 12.98 -4.46 2.66
CA VAL A 101 12.17 -3.33 3.19
C VAL A 101 12.69 -1.95 2.71
N HIS A 102 13.80 -1.92 1.96
CA HIS A 102 14.43 -0.72 1.39
C HIS A 102 14.82 -0.97 -0.07
#